data_AF-A0A926E0N5-F1
#
_entry.id   AF-A0A926E0N5-F1
#
_cell.length_a   1.000
_cell.length_b   1.000
_cell.length_c   1.000
_cell.angle_alpha   90.00
_cell.angle_beta   90.00
_cell.angle_gamma   90.00
#
_symmetry.space_group_name_H-M   'P 1'
#
loop_
_entity.id
_entity.type
_entity.pdbx_description
1 polymer ?
#
loop_
_entity_poly.entity_id
_entity_poly.type
_entity_poly.pdbx_seq_one_letter_code
_entity_poly.pdbx_strand_id
1 'polypeptide(L)'
;MFITITGGASSGKSRLGEDYALRLGGPLLYIATMEPFGEEGKSRVARHRTLRQGKGFETLEIYRNLGEALDEPSFQNTTTVLLECMLNLLANETFSPANPGGDPVSYIKADVLALRNAVPNLIVITGEIFSDGEDYPPETARYIRDLGKVNRFLAAQSDLVVKAVAGIPLMLKGNLSKFSKQSAQPPNST
;
A
#
# COMPACT_ATOMS: atom_id res chain seq x y z
N MET A 1 10.36 -8.03 5.89
CA MET A 1 10.54 -7.43 4.55
C MET A 1 9.58 -6.26 4.42
N PHE A 2 10.09 -5.08 4.05
CA PHE A 2 9.28 -3.91 3.76
C PHE A 2 9.43 -3.50 2.29
N ILE A 3 8.33 -3.50 1.53
CA ILE A 3 8.30 -3.18 0.11
C ILE A 3 7.42 -1.97 -0.12
N THR A 4 7.92 -0.98 -0.86
CA THR A 4 7.10 0.10 -1.40
C THR A 4 6.91 -0.10 -2.91
N ILE A 5 5.66 -0.02 -3.37
CA ILE A 5 5.31 -0.06 -4.79
C ILE A 5 4.70 1.28 -5.19
N THR A 6 5.30 1.93 -6.18
CA THR A 6 4.90 3.23 -6.71
C THR A 6 4.58 3.16 -8.21
N GLY A 7 4.07 4.24 -8.78
CA GLY A 7 3.76 4.37 -10.22
C GLY A 7 2.49 5.17 -10.51
N GLY A 8 2.29 5.52 -11.78
CA GLY A 8 1.14 6.31 -12.23
C GLY A 8 -0.20 5.59 -12.06
N ALA A 9 -1.31 6.30 -12.27
CA ALA A 9 -2.64 5.68 -12.28
C ALA A 9 -2.71 4.51 -13.28
N SER A 10 -3.42 3.44 -12.94
CA SER A 10 -3.59 2.25 -13.79
C SER A 10 -2.30 1.56 -14.30
N SER A 11 -1.14 1.84 -13.68
CA SER A 11 0.15 1.25 -14.07
C SER A 11 0.37 -0.20 -13.66
N GLY A 12 -0.59 -0.83 -12.97
CA GLY A 12 -0.50 -2.24 -12.53
C GLY A 12 0.03 -2.46 -11.10
N LYS A 13 0.19 -1.39 -10.30
CA LYS A 13 0.69 -1.45 -8.90
C LYS A 13 -0.03 -2.45 -8.01
N SER A 14 -1.36 -2.43 -8.02
CA SER A 14 -2.22 -3.28 -7.18
C SER A 14 -1.97 -4.75 -7.44
N ARG A 15 -2.02 -5.15 -8.73
CA ARG A 15 -1.69 -6.51 -9.16
C ARG A 15 -0.28 -6.90 -8.74
N LEU A 16 0.71 -6.01 -8.93
CA LEU A 16 2.09 -6.30 -8.55
C LEU A 16 2.24 -6.48 -7.03
N GLY A 17 1.54 -5.68 -6.22
CA GLY A 17 1.52 -5.81 -4.77
C GLY A 17 0.88 -7.11 -4.31
N GLU A 18 -0.24 -7.50 -4.91
CA GLU A 18 -0.88 -8.79 -4.66
C GLU A 18 0.05 -9.96 -5.03
N ASP A 19 0.67 -9.92 -6.21
CA ASP A 19 1.59 -10.96 -6.66
C ASP A 19 2.79 -11.11 -5.71
N TYR A 20 3.30 -9.99 -5.16
CA TYR A 20 4.38 -10.02 -4.18
C TYR A 20 3.92 -10.55 -2.82
N ALA A 21 2.74 -10.16 -2.36
CA ALA A 21 2.17 -10.68 -1.13
C ALA A 21 1.96 -12.19 -1.20
N LEU A 22 1.41 -12.70 -2.30
CA LEU A 22 1.24 -14.13 -2.54
C LEU A 22 2.56 -14.90 -2.53
N ARG A 23 3.64 -14.32 -3.09
CA ARG A 23 4.98 -14.94 -3.07
C ARG A 23 5.63 -14.94 -1.69
N LEU A 24 5.38 -13.90 -0.88
CA LEU A 24 5.85 -13.85 0.50
C LEU A 24 5.09 -14.85 1.39
N GLY A 25 3.82 -15.11 1.06
CA GLY A 25 3.00 -16.14 1.69
C GLY A 25 2.59 -15.82 3.13
N GLY A 26 2.14 -16.86 3.82
CA GLY A 26 1.53 -16.76 5.15
C GLY A 26 0.10 -16.19 5.11
N PRO A 27 -0.56 -16.03 6.26
CA PRO A 27 -1.84 -15.34 6.34
C PRO A 27 -1.73 -13.91 5.79
N LEU A 28 -2.62 -13.58 4.85
CA LEU A 28 -2.59 -12.36 4.06
C LEU A 28 -3.68 -11.39 4.50
N LEU A 29 -3.29 -10.16 4.81
CA LEU A 29 -4.22 -9.06 5.09
C LEU A 29 -4.07 -7.97 4.05
N TYR A 30 -5.20 -7.50 3.54
CA TYR A 30 -5.28 -6.33 2.71
C TYR A 30 -5.90 -5.18 3.50
N ILE A 31 -5.17 -4.09 3.69
CA ILE A 31 -5.68 -2.86 4.29
C ILE A 31 -6.11 -1.91 3.18
N ALA A 32 -7.42 -1.71 3.04
CA ALA A 32 -8.02 -0.83 2.03
C ALA A 32 -8.30 0.55 2.63
N THR A 33 -7.73 1.59 2.02
CA THR A 33 -7.85 2.98 2.50
C THR A 33 -8.76 3.85 1.62
N MET A 34 -9.33 3.29 0.56
CA MET A 34 -10.23 4.01 -0.33
C MET A 34 -11.62 4.13 0.32
N GLU A 35 -12.05 5.36 0.62
CA GLU A 35 -13.44 5.60 1.05
C GLU A 35 -14.40 5.42 -0.14
N PRO A 36 -15.51 4.66 0.03
CA PRO A 36 -16.48 4.43 -1.03
C PRO A 36 -17.44 5.63 -1.17
N PHE A 37 -16.92 6.79 -1.59
CA PHE A 37 -17.76 7.96 -1.89
C PHE A 37 -18.42 7.84 -3.27
N GLY A 38 -19.73 8.08 -3.30
CA GLY A 38 -20.53 8.03 -4.51
C GLY A 38 -20.58 6.65 -5.18
N GLU A 39 -21.27 6.55 -6.30
CA GLU A 39 -21.43 5.28 -7.01
C GLU A 39 -20.13 4.80 -7.67
N GLU A 40 -19.26 5.72 -8.11
CA GLU A 40 -17.96 5.35 -8.67
C GLU A 40 -17.03 4.76 -7.60
N GLY A 41 -16.97 5.35 -6.40
CA GLY A 41 -16.17 4.84 -5.29
C GLY A 41 -16.65 3.46 -4.84
N LYS A 42 -17.97 3.28 -4.67
CA LYS A 42 -18.56 1.97 -4.37
C LYS A 42 -18.24 0.93 -5.45
N SER A 43 -18.36 1.28 -6.73
CA SER A 43 -18.04 0.38 -7.85
C SER A 43 -16.56 -0.02 -7.85
N ARG A 44 -15.66 0.93 -7.60
CA ARG A 44 -14.21 0.65 -7.47
C ARG A 44 -13.91 -0.29 -6.31
N VAL A 45 -14.49 -0.06 -5.13
CA VAL A 45 -14.32 -0.94 -3.97
C VAL A 45 -14.86 -2.34 -4.26
N ALA A 46 -16.06 -2.46 -4.84
CA ALA A 46 -16.65 -3.73 -5.22
C ALA A 46 -15.76 -4.50 -6.20
N ARG A 47 -15.28 -3.82 -7.25
CA ARG A 47 -14.35 -4.41 -8.23
C ARG A 47 -13.07 -4.91 -7.57
N HIS A 48 -12.47 -4.12 -6.67
CA HIS A 48 -11.26 -4.54 -5.97
C HIS A 48 -11.52 -5.72 -5.03
N ARG A 49 -12.67 -5.78 -4.36
CA ARG A 49 -13.07 -6.96 -3.58
C ARG A 49 -13.16 -8.20 -4.47
N THR A 50 -13.82 -8.12 -5.63
CA THR A 50 -13.90 -9.23 -6.59
C THR A 50 -12.53 -9.68 -7.09
N LEU A 51 -11.63 -8.74 -7.43
CA LEU A 51 -10.28 -9.08 -7.89
C LEU A 51 -9.44 -9.84 -6.85
N ARG A 52 -9.79 -9.73 -5.56
CA ARG A 52 -9.10 -10.40 -4.44
C ARG A 52 -9.76 -11.71 -4.02
N GLN A 53 -11.00 -11.96 -4.44
CA GLN A 53 -11.70 -13.21 -4.12
C GLN A 53 -10.89 -14.42 -4.59
N GLY A 54 -10.78 -15.42 -3.71
CA GLY A 54 -10.03 -16.65 -3.98
C GLY A 54 -8.51 -16.56 -3.85
N LYS A 55 -7.94 -15.37 -3.55
CA LYS A 55 -6.49 -15.18 -3.36
C LYS A 55 -6.03 -15.35 -1.91
N GLY A 56 -6.96 -15.59 -0.97
CA GLY A 56 -6.64 -15.80 0.44
C GLY A 56 -6.42 -14.53 1.28
N PHE A 57 -6.74 -13.35 0.74
CA PHE A 57 -6.72 -12.11 1.51
C PHE A 57 -7.95 -11.99 2.43
N GLU A 58 -7.71 -11.75 3.70
CA GLU A 58 -8.66 -11.03 4.54
C GLU A 58 -8.58 -9.53 4.20
N THR A 59 -9.69 -8.80 4.30
CA THR A 59 -9.73 -7.37 4.00
C THR A 59 -10.16 -6.59 5.22
N LEU A 60 -9.35 -5.61 5.59
CA LEU A 60 -9.66 -4.63 6.60
C LEU A 60 -9.78 -3.24 5.94
N GLU A 61 -10.84 -2.51 6.24
CA GLU A 61 -11.08 -1.19 5.68
C GLU A 61 -10.71 -0.12 6.71
N ILE A 62 -9.58 0.56 6.48
CA ILE A 62 -9.03 1.59 7.37
C ILE A 62 -8.79 2.84 6.55
N TYR A 63 -9.70 3.80 6.69
CA TYR A 63 -9.69 5.01 5.87
C TYR A 63 -8.88 6.15 6.50
N ARG A 64 -8.78 6.15 7.83
CA ARG A 64 -8.05 7.10 8.68
C ARG A 64 -7.49 6.34 9.88
N ASN A 65 -6.65 6.98 10.69
CA ASN A 65 -6.05 6.44 11.90
C ASN A 65 -5.44 5.05 11.66
N LEU A 66 -4.46 4.95 10.75
CA LEU A 66 -3.91 3.67 10.31
C LEU A 66 -3.45 2.77 11.47
N GLY A 67 -3.02 3.36 12.58
CA GLY A 67 -2.67 2.63 13.81
C GLY A 67 -3.77 1.73 14.37
N GLU A 68 -5.06 2.06 14.16
CA GLU A 68 -6.20 1.25 14.61
C GLU A 68 -6.19 -0.16 13.98
N ALA A 69 -5.53 -0.32 12.83
CA ALA A 69 -5.38 -1.63 12.20
C ALA A 69 -4.65 -2.65 13.10
N LEU A 70 -3.80 -2.19 14.03
CA LEU A 70 -3.07 -3.06 14.95
C LEU A 70 -3.99 -3.72 15.98
N ASP A 71 -5.13 -3.11 16.29
CA ASP A 71 -6.06 -3.61 17.31
C ASP A 71 -7.07 -4.62 16.71
N GLU A 72 -7.08 -4.75 15.39
CA GLU A 72 -8.03 -5.60 14.67
C GLU A 72 -7.68 -7.09 14.77
N PRO A 73 -8.64 -7.98 15.05
CA PRO A 73 -8.38 -9.43 15.14
C PRO A 73 -7.75 -10.03 13.87
N SER A 74 -8.14 -9.49 12.71
CA SER A 74 -7.58 -9.86 11.39
C SER A 74 -6.07 -9.60 11.31
N PHE A 75 -5.57 -8.61 12.03
CA PHE A 75 -4.16 -8.25 12.06
C PHE A 75 -3.33 -9.19 12.92
N GLN A 76 -3.86 -9.64 14.06
CA GLN A 76 -3.12 -10.39 15.08
C GLN A 76 -2.55 -11.72 14.59
N ASN A 77 -3.13 -12.32 13.54
CA ASN A 77 -2.66 -13.58 12.95
C ASN A 77 -2.02 -13.40 11.56
N THR A 78 -1.72 -12.16 11.17
CA THR A 78 -1.23 -11.86 9.83
C THR A 78 0.29 -11.95 9.73
N THR A 79 0.77 -12.54 8.64
CA THR A 79 2.21 -12.55 8.30
C THR A 79 2.54 -11.50 7.25
N THR A 80 1.64 -11.29 6.29
CA THR A 80 1.87 -10.40 5.15
C THR A 80 0.73 -9.41 4.99
N VAL A 81 1.06 -8.13 5.13
CA VAL A 81 0.14 -7.01 4.99
C VAL A 81 0.38 -6.30 3.66
N LEU A 82 -0.69 -6.08 2.90
CA LEU A 82 -0.74 -5.21 1.73
C LEU A 82 -1.60 -3.98 2.03
N LEU A 83 -0.99 -2.82 2.16
CA LEU A 83 -1.66 -1.53 2.37
C LEU A 83 -1.87 -0.82 1.03
N GLU A 84 -3.13 -0.57 0.65
CA GLU A 84 -3.48 0.11 -0.60
C GLU A 84 -4.56 1.20 -0.38
N CYS A 85 -4.29 2.48 -0.65
CA CYS A 85 -3.01 3.10 -0.99
C CYS A 85 -2.74 4.38 -0.17
N MET A 86 -1.47 4.75 -0.11
CA MET A 86 -1.02 5.91 0.66
C MET A 86 -1.62 7.25 0.19
N LEU A 87 -1.99 7.37 -1.10
CA LEU A 87 -2.63 8.58 -1.61
C LEU A 87 -3.99 8.81 -0.95
N ASN A 88 -4.79 7.76 -0.85
CA ASN A 88 -6.13 7.83 -0.27
C ASN A 88 -6.05 8.08 1.24
N LEU A 89 -5.20 7.33 1.95
CA LEU A 89 -5.01 7.55 3.39
C LEU A 89 -4.61 9.00 3.68
N LEU A 90 -3.58 9.51 2.99
CA LEU A 90 -3.14 10.90 3.20
C LEU A 90 -4.23 11.90 2.83
N ALA A 91 -5.02 11.65 1.79
CA ALA A 91 -6.11 12.54 1.40
C ALA A 91 -7.22 12.54 2.46
N ASN A 92 -7.66 11.37 2.90
CA ASN A 92 -8.69 11.22 3.92
C ASN A 92 -8.32 11.94 5.21
N GLU A 93 -7.04 11.92 5.57
CA GLU A 93 -6.47 12.56 6.75
C GLU A 93 -6.29 14.08 6.58
N THR A 94 -5.76 14.50 5.44
CA THR A 94 -5.50 15.93 5.14
C THR A 94 -6.79 16.73 5.04
N PHE A 95 -7.83 16.13 4.45
CA PHE A 95 -9.11 16.80 4.19
C PHE A 95 -10.19 16.42 5.22
N SER A 96 -9.82 15.73 6.30
CA SER A 96 -10.75 15.39 7.37
C SER A 96 -11.21 16.65 8.12
N PRO A 97 -12.52 16.90 8.25
CA PRO A 97 -13.02 17.99 9.09
C PRO A 97 -12.78 17.75 10.58
N ALA A 98 -12.46 16.51 10.99
CA ALA A 98 -12.24 16.15 12.39
C ALA A 98 -10.86 16.58 12.92
N ASN A 99 -9.89 16.87 12.04
CA ASN A 99 -8.53 17.25 12.44
C ASN A 99 -7.99 18.44 11.61
N PRO A 100 -8.66 19.61 11.66
CA PRO A 100 -8.22 20.76 10.89
C PRO A 100 -6.85 21.24 11.38
N GLY A 101 -5.88 21.29 10.47
CA GLY A 101 -4.53 21.76 10.78
C GLY A 101 -3.61 20.71 11.43
N GLY A 102 -4.03 19.44 11.50
CA GLY A 102 -3.17 18.34 11.92
C GLY A 102 -1.93 18.13 11.03
N ASP A 103 -1.01 17.29 11.50
CA ASP A 103 0.19 16.87 10.77
C ASP A 103 0.09 15.41 10.30
N PRO A 104 -0.65 15.15 9.19
CA PRO A 104 -0.84 13.81 8.65
C PRO A 104 0.43 13.07 8.30
N VAL A 105 1.45 13.82 7.90
CA VAL A 105 2.74 13.23 7.56
C VAL A 105 3.37 12.55 8.78
N SER A 106 3.27 13.15 9.96
CA SER A 106 3.93 12.63 11.16
C SER A 106 3.25 11.38 11.71
N TYR A 107 1.93 11.37 11.86
CA TYR A 107 1.24 10.18 12.39
C TYR A 107 1.20 9.03 11.38
N ILE A 108 1.02 9.27 10.08
CA ILE A 108 1.12 8.21 9.06
C ILE A 108 2.49 7.53 9.10
N LYS A 109 3.57 8.30 9.30
CA LYS A 109 4.92 7.73 9.42
C LYS A 109 5.05 6.84 10.66
N ALA A 110 4.51 7.28 11.79
CA ALA A 110 4.51 6.51 13.02
C ALA A 110 3.73 5.20 12.84
N ASP A 111 2.52 5.27 12.29
CA ASP A 111 1.63 4.12 12.07
C ASP A 111 2.26 3.12 11.10
N VAL A 112 2.85 3.57 10.00
CA VAL A 112 3.55 2.68 9.06
C VAL A 112 4.73 1.95 9.73
N LEU A 113 5.47 2.61 10.63
CA LEU A 113 6.53 1.94 11.39
C LEU A 113 5.97 0.93 12.38
N ALA A 114 4.86 1.26 13.04
CA ALA A 114 4.20 0.35 13.97
C ALA A 114 3.74 -0.92 13.22
N LEU A 115 3.06 -0.76 12.07
CA LEU A 115 2.70 -1.89 11.19
C LEU A 115 3.94 -2.69 10.77
N ARG A 116 4.98 -2.02 10.27
CA ARG A 116 6.23 -2.67 9.84
C ARG A 116 6.84 -3.53 10.95
N ASN A 117 6.82 -3.04 12.19
CA ASN A 117 7.40 -3.74 13.33
C ASN A 117 6.53 -4.89 13.82
N ALA A 118 5.22 -4.85 13.53
CA ALA A 118 4.26 -5.85 13.98
C ALA A 118 4.15 -7.06 13.06
N VAL A 119 4.56 -6.97 11.78
CA VAL A 119 4.45 -8.08 10.83
C VAL A 119 5.76 -8.40 10.13
N PRO A 120 6.00 -9.68 9.78
CA PRO A 120 7.16 -10.07 8.99
C PRO A 120 7.23 -9.37 7.64
N ASN A 121 6.10 -9.18 6.96
CA ASN A 121 6.05 -8.64 5.61
C ASN A 121 5.04 -7.50 5.49
N LEU A 122 5.52 -6.32 5.09
CA LEU A 122 4.69 -5.16 4.79
C LEU A 122 4.93 -4.72 3.35
N ILE A 123 3.86 -4.58 2.58
CA ILE A 123 3.85 -4.02 1.23
C ILE A 123 2.96 -2.78 1.26
N VAL A 124 3.49 -1.64 0.83
CA VAL A 124 2.75 -0.37 0.77
C VAL A 124 2.66 0.09 -0.67
N ILE A 125 1.43 0.31 -1.15
CA ILE A 125 1.18 0.91 -2.46
C ILE A 125 1.02 2.42 -2.30
N THR A 126 1.76 3.16 -3.10
CA THR A 126 1.65 4.60 -3.27
C THR A 126 1.64 4.97 -4.76
N GLY A 127 1.68 6.25 -5.08
CA GLY A 127 1.61 6.77 -6.45
C GLY A 127 2.36 8.07 -6.60
N GLU A 128 2.45 8.50 -7.86
CA GLU A 128 3.21 9.66 -8.29
C GLU A 128 2.27 10.61 -9.02
N ILE A 129 2.09 11.81 -8.46
CA ILE A 129 1.29 12.92 -9.03
C ILE A 129 2.11 14.21 -9.04
N PHE A 130 3.43 14.09 -9.18
CA PHE A 130 4.39 15.17 -8.92
C PHE A 130 4.84 15.93 -10.17
N SER A 131 4.40 15.52 -11.36
CA SER A 131 5.09 15.86 -12.62
C SER A 131 4.14 16.08 -13.79
N ASP A 132 2.92 16.54 -13.52
CA ASP A 132 1.96 16.98 -14.55
C ASP A 132 2.16 18.44 -14.98
N GLY A 133 2.89 19.23 -14.19
CA GLY A 133 3.20 20.63 -14.52
C GLY A 133 2.01 21.58 -14.33
N GLU A 134 0.99 21.14 -13.60
CA GLU A 134 -0.23 21.91 -13.36
C GLU A 134 -0.08 22.87 -12.17
N ASP A 135 -0.73 24.03 -12.28
CA ASP A 135 -0.85 24.98 -11.18
C ASP A 135 -2.01 24.57 -10.26
N TYR A 136 -1.65 24.02 -9.11
CA TYR A 136 -2.61 23.51 -8.13
C TYR A 136 -3.03 24.57 -7.10
N PRO A 137 -4.29 24.54 -6.64
CA PRO A 137 -4.71 25.31 -5.47
C PRO A 137 -3.81 25.03 -4.25
N PRO A 138 -3.65 25.99 -3.31
CA PRO A 138 -2.70 25.86 -2.20
C PRO A 138 -2.85 24.58 -1.38
N GLU A 139 -4.09 24.13 -1.16
CA GLU A 139 -4.39 22.91 -0.42
C GLU A 139 -3.93 21.65 -1.16
N THR A 140 -4.21 21.55 -2.45
CA THR A 140 -3.75 20.44 -3.30
C THR A 140 -2.22 20.44 -3.43
N ALA A 141 -1.60 21.62 -3.57
CA ALA A 141 -0.14 21.75 -3.57
C ALA A 141 0.49 21.31 -2.23
N ARG A 142 -0.16 21.60 -1.10
CA ARG A 142 0.25 21.10 0.22
C ARG A 142 0.16 19.57 0.27
N TYR A 143 -0.97 18.99 -0.15
CA TYR A 143 -1.16 17.54 -0.21
C TYR A 143 -0.08 16.85 -1.06
N ILE A 144 0.22 17.36 -2.26
CA ILE A 144 1.26 16.80 -3.14
C ILE A 144 2.64 16.85 -2.45
N ARG A 145 2.96 17.96 -1.77
CA ARG A 145 4.22 18.10 -1.02
C ARG A 145 4.31 17.11 0.13
N ASP A 146 3.21 16.92 0.85
CA ASP A 146 3.12 16.00 1.98
C ASP A 146 3.19 14.53 1.52
N LEU A 147 2.55 14.19 0.40
CA LEU A 147 2.70 12.89 -0.26
C LEU A 147 4.15 12.63 -0.65
N GLY A 148 4.86 13.66 -1.15
CA GLY A 148 6.29 13.58 -1.43
C GLY A 148 7.12 13.29 -0.18
N LYS A 149 6.79 13.89 0.97
CA LYS A 149 7.45 13.61 2.26
C LYS A 149 7.21 12.16 2.70
N VAL A 150 5.98 11.66 2.55
CA VAL A 150 5.62 10.27 2.89
C VAL A 150 6.33 9.28 1.94
N ASN A 151 6.31 9.51 0.63
CA ASN A 151 6.96 8.63 -0.34
C ASN A 151 8.48 8.53 -0.13
N ARG A 152 9.16 9.65 0.17
CA ARG A 152 10.58 9.62 0.52
C ARG A 152 10.85 8.81 1.78
N PHE A 153 9.99 8.95 2.79
CA PHE A 153 10.08 8.18 4.01
C PHE A 153 9.88 6.68 3.75
N LEU A 154 8.83 6.29 3.04
CA LEU A 154 8.55 4.91 2.66
C LEU A 154 9.74 4.29 1.92
N ALA A 155 10.27 4.99 0.92
CA ALA A 155 11.43 4.54 0.15
C ALA A 155 12.70 4.40 1.02
N ALA A 156 12.93 5.31 1.97
CA ALA A 156 14.06 5.21 2.90
C ALA A 156 13.94 3.98 3.80
N GLN A 157 12.75 3.71 4.33
CA GLN A 157 12.49 2.60 5.25
C GLN A 157 12.38 1.23 4.58
N SER A 158 12.00 1.18 3.31
CA SER A 158 11.77 -0.07 2.59
C SER A 158 13.06 -0.80 2.26
N ASP A 159 13.04 -2.13 2.37
CA ASP A 159 14.07 -3.01 1.83
C ASP A 159 14.06 -2.99 0.29
N LEU A 160 12.86 -2.83 -0.30
CA LEU A 160 12.61 -2.87 -1.73
C LEU A 160 11.74 -1.69 -2.18
N VAL A 161 12.11 -1.01 -3.25
CA VAL A 161 11.25 -0.01 -3.90
C VAL A 161 11.08 -0.39 -5.36
N VAL A 162 9.83 -0.53 -5.79
CA VAL A 162 9.46 -0.95 -7.15
C VAL A 162 8.52 0.08 -7.75
N LYS A 163 8.80 0.49 -8.99
CA LYS A 163 7.90 1.32 -9.78
C LYS A 163 7.20 0.45 -10.82
N ALA A 164 5.88 0.43 -10.83
CA ALA A 164 5.11 -0.21 -11.88
C ALA A 164 4.99 0.73 -13.08
N VAL A 165 5.34 0.24 -14.27
CA VAL A 165 5.22 0.96 -15.55
C VAL A 165 4.55 0.03 -16.55
N ALA A 166 3.31 0.32 -16.93
CA ALA A 166 2.52 -0.53 -17.84
C ALA A 166 2.49 -2.02 -17.40
N GLY A 167 2.41 -2.28 -16.09
CA GLY A 167 2.45 -3.62 -15.50
C GLY A 167 3.85 -4.21 -15.32
N ILE A 168 4.89 -3.55 -15.81
CA ILE A 168 6.28 -4.00 -15.72
C ILE A 168 6.90 -3.48 -14.41
N PRO A 169 7.49 -4.34 -13.57
CA PRO A 169 8.19 -3.92 -12.36
C PRO A 169 9.57 -3.35 -12.69
N LEU A 170 9.79 -2.08 -12.37
CA LEU A 170 11.10 -1.42 -12.41
C LEU A 170 11.66 -1.31 -10.98
N MET A 171 12.78 -1.98 -10.73
CA MET A 171 13.44 -1.95 -9.42
C MET A 171 14.19 -0.63 -9.23
N LEU A 172 13.80 0.15 -8.21
CA LEU A 172 14.46 1.41 -7.86
C LEU A 172 15.41 1.27 -6.67
N LYS A 173 15.12 0.34 -5.74
CA LYS A 173 15.95 0.03 -4.58
C LYS A 173 15.84 -1.46 -4.25
N GLY A 174 16.95 -2.05 -3.81
CA GLY A 174 17.02 -3.44 -3.38
C GLY A 174 17.09 -4.42 -4.55
N ASN A 175 17.11 -5.72 -4.25
CA ASN A 175 17.11 -6.78 -5.25
C ASN A 175 16.11 -7.89 -4.90
N LEU A 176 15.57 -8.53 -5.95
CA LEU A 176 14.63 -9.64 -5.81
C LEU A 176 15.33 -11.00 -5.58
N SER A 177 16.67 -11.04 -5.50
CA SER A 177 17.40 -12.31 -5.27
C SER A 177 17.06 -12.95 -3.91
N LYS A 178 16.39 -12.21 -3.01
CA LYS A 178 15.79 -12.77 -1.78
C LYS A 178 14.50 -13.56 -2.02
N PHE A 179 13.85 -13.42 -3.18
CA PHE A 179 12.67 -14.19 -3.59
C PHE A 179 13.03 -15.46 -4.39
N SER A 180 14.29 -15.64 -4.80
CA SER A 180 14.69 -16.71 -5.73
C SER A 180 15.01 -18.06 -5.08
N LYS A 181 14.53 -18.33 -3.86
CA LYS A 181 14.67 -19.66 -3.22
C LYS A 181 13.33 -20.19 -2.73
N GLN A 182 12.49 -20.56 -3.69
CA GLN A 182 11.49 -21.62 -3.57
C GLN A 182 11.02 -21.98 -5.00
N SER A 183 11.94 -22.47 -5.83
CA SER A 183 11.53 -23.28 -6.97
C SER A 183 11.08 -24.62 -6.41
N ALA A 184 9.78 -24.90 -6.51
CA ALA A 184 9.18 -26.19 -6.26
C ALA A 184 10.06 -27.29 -6.85
N GLN A 185 10.54 -28.20 -6.01
CA GLN A 185 10.90 -29.53 -6.51
C GLN A 185 9.59 -30.14 -7.03
N PRO A 186 9.53 -30.58 -8.30
CA PRO A 186 8.40 -31.39 -8.73
C PRO A 186 8.36 -32.63 -7.83
N PRO A 187 7.17 -33.13 -7.46
CA PRO A 187 7.07 -34.41 -6.77
C PRO A 187 7.74 -35.45 -7.66
N ASN A 188 8.81 -36.08 -7.16
CA ASN A 188 9.41 -37.22 -7.82
C ASN A 188 8.34 -38.31 -7.89
N SER A 189 7.79 -38.48 -9.08
CA SER A 189 7.02 -39.64 -9.48
C SER A 189 8.00 -40.78 -9.75
N THR A 190 8.03 -41.78 -8.86
CA THR A 190 8.04 -43.23 -9.11
C THR A 190 8.18 -43.95 -7.78
#